data_AF-C6BQ83-F1
#
_entry.id   AF-C6BQ83-F1
#
_cell.length_a   1.000
_cell.length_b   1.000
_cell.length_c   1.000
_cell.angle_alpha   90.00
_cell.angle_beta   90.00
_cell.angle_gamma   90.00
#
_symmetry.space_group_name_H-M   'P 1'
#
loop_
_entity.id
_entity.type
_entity.pdbx_description
1 polymer ?
#
loop_
_entity_poly.entity_id
_entity_poly.type
_entity_poly.pdbx_seq_one_letter_code
_entity_poly.pdbx_strand_id
1 'polypeptide(L)'
;MLLRVFWRLMAWLAGGRLPATRFDFAFESPPHVDSYSKVFPAQLQFGQRQTTIWFDVAWLQSPVRQDEAALRAFLADAQAHIIMPRRGNDTISARVRNHLQHMQPAWPDLATTADALHMSTATPQRRLALEGASFQSLKDELRRDMAIVRLSMSSVPLAELAQDLGFTDSAAFQRAFKSWTGSAPGVYRRGKPS
;
A
#
# COMPACT_ATOMS: atom_id res chain seq x y z
N MET A 1 -6.49 9.24 1.59
CA MET A 1 -5.31 8.64 0.90
C MET A 1 -4.27 9.66 0.44
N LEU A 2 -4.66 10.83 -0.09
CA LEU A 2 -3.73 11.87 -0.56
C LEU A 2 -2.66 12.27 0.49
N LEU A 3 -3.07 12.35 1.76
CA LEU A 3 -2.17 12.66 2.88
C LEU A 3 -0.99 11.69 3.00
N ARG A 4 -1.22 10.40 2.75
CA ARG A 4 -0.19 9.37 2.83
C ARG A 4 0.81 9.48 1.69
N VAL A 5 0.32 9.78 0.49
CA VAL A 5 1.17 10.05 -0.69
C VAL A 5 2.07 11.24 -0.41
N PHE A 6 1.47 12.33 0.07
CA PHE A 6 2.17 13.57 0.37
C PHE A 6 3.23 13.37 1.45
N TRP A 7 2.87 12.72 2.57
CA TRP A 7 3.81 12.39 3.63
C TRP A 7 4.98 11.53 3.13
N ARG A 8 4.71 10.54 2.28
CA ARG A 8 5.75 9.66 1.74
C ARG A 8 6.68 10.36 0.76
N LEU A 9 6.15 11.24 -0.08
CA LEU A 9 6.95 12.09 -0.95
C LEU A 9 7.87 12.99 -0.12
N MET A 10 7.33 13.63 0.92
CA MET A 10 8.11 14.46 1.84
C MET A 10 9.20 13.66 2.57
N ALA A 11 8.88 12.45 3.05
CA ALA A 11 9.84 11.55 3.65
C ALA A 11 10.95 11.14 2.68
N TRP A 12 10.61 10.87 1.43
CA TRP A 12 11.56 10.49 0.38
C TRP A 12 12.48 11.65 -0.01
N LEU A 13 11.93 12.86 -0.17
CA LEU A 13 12.70 14.10 -0.42
C LEU A 13 13.70 14.36 0.71
N ALA A 14 13.30 14.11 1.96
CA ALA A 14 14.14 14.24 3.15
C ALA A 14 15.15 13.07 3.35
N GLY A 15 15.36 12.19 2.36
CA GLY A 15 16.32 11.09 2.45
C GLY A 15 15.76 9.79 3.03
N GLY A 16 14.44 9.61 2.96
CA GLY A 16 13.74 8.37 3.35
C GLY A 16 13.26 8.31 4.79
N ARG A 17 13.42 9.38 5.58
CA ARG A 17 12.92 9.47 6.95
C ARG A 17 12.27 10.82 7.21
N LEU A 18 10.98 10.79 7.56
CA LEU A 18 10.26 11.91 8.14
C LEU A 18 9.32 11.36 9.22
N PRO A 19 9.79 11.26 10.48
CA PRO A 19 8.98 10.74 11.57
C PRO A 19 7.81 11.69 11.82
N ALA A 20 6.60 11.22 11.50
CA ALA A 20 5.38 11.93 11.86
C ALA A 20 5.14 11.79 13.36
N THR A 21 4.70 12.86 14.00
CA THR A 21 4.27 12.87 15.40
C THR A 21 2.75 12.67 15.52
N ARG A 22 1.99 13.18 14.53
CA ARG A 22 0.53 13.07 14.49
C ARG A 22 -0.02 13.17 13.07
N PHE A 23 -1.13 12.49 12.81
CA PHE A 23 -1.97 12.66 11.63
C PHE A 23 -3.37 13.08 12.03
N ASP A 24 -3.85 14.17 11.45
CA ASP A 24 -5.20 14.66 11.63
C ASP A 24 -6.02 14.35 10.39
N PHE A 25 -7.26 13.92 10.58
CA PHE A 25 -8.21 13.60 9.54
C PHE A 25 -9.45 14.45 9.69
N ALA A 26 -9.87 15.09 8.59
CA ALA A 26 -11.05 15.93 8.58
C ALA A 26 -12.37 15.14 8.59
N PHE A 27 -12.30 13.84 8.34
CA PHE A 27 -13.44 12.95 8.40
C PHE A 27 -13.60 12.36 9.80
N GLU A 28 -14.82 11.94 10.10
CA GLU A 28 -15.19 11.33 11.37
C GLU A 28 -14.55 9.96 11.55
N SER A 29 -14.35 9.54 12.81
CA SER A 29 -13.67 8.28 13.12
C SER A 29 -14.37 7.09 12.44
N PRO A 30 -13.69 6.36 11.53
CA PRO A 30 -14.31 5.20 10.90
C PRO A 30 -14.56 4.08 11.91
N PRO A 31 -15.53 3.18 11.69
CA PRO A 31 -15.76 2.00 12.55
C PRO A 31 -14.56 1.03 12.65
N HIS A 32 -13.53 1.22 11.82
CA HIS A 32 -12.35 0.34 11.71
C HIS A 32 -11.02 1.11 11.85
N VAL A 33 -10.90 1.98 12.85
CA VAL A 33 -9.69 2.76 13.16
C VAL A 33 -8.43 1.89 13.29
N ASP A 34 -8.55 0.66 13.79
CA ASP A 34 -7.41 -0.26 13.97
C ASP A 34 -6.68 -0.61 12.66
N SER A 35 -7.34 -0.49 11.51
CA SER A 35 -6.69 -0.68 10.21
C SER A 35 -5.80 0.51 9.82
N TYR A 36 -6.08 1.71 10.34
CA TYR A 36 -5.34 2.93 10.01
C TYR A 36 -4.00 3.03 10.75
N SER A 37 -3.90 2.49 11.97
CA SER A 37 -2.64 2.47 12.74
C SER A 37 -1.54 1.64 12.06
N LYS A 38 -1.91 0.66 11.23
CA LYS A 38 -0.98 -0.12 10.39
C LYS A 38 -0.41 0.68 9.21
N VAL A 39 -1.10 1.74 8.82
CA VAL A 39 -0.87 2.54 7.60
C VAL A 39 -0.15 3.85 7.94
N PHE A 40 -0.44 4.42 9.10
CA PHE A 40 0.07 5.69 9.60
C PHE A 40 0.83 5.45 10.92
N PRO A 41 2.16 5.57 10.93
CA PRO A 41 2.99 5.14 12.05
C PRO A 41 3.06 6.16 13.20
N ALA A 42 1.98 6.91 13.45
CA ALA A 42 1.91 7.94 14.50
C ALA A 42 0.48 8.05 15.06
N GLN A 43 0.29 8.94 16.04
CA GLN A 43 -1.02 9.17 16.65
C GLN A 43 -2.02 9.70 15.62
N LEU A 44 -3.25 9.18 15.63
CA LEU A 44 -4.32 9.56 14.69
C LEU A 44 -5.42 10.34 15.43
N GLN A 45 -5.83 11.47 14.87
CA GLN A 45 -6.98 12.24 15.33
C GLN A 45 -8.01 12.37 14.20
N PHE A 46 -9.27 12.10 14.51
CA PHE A 46 -10.39 12.18 13.57
C PHE A 46 -11.32 13.34 13.95
N GLY A 47 -12.19 13.76 13.03
CA GLY A 47 -13.14 14.86 13.24
C GLY A 47 -12.47 16.25 13.34
N GLN A 48 -11.29 16.41 12.74
CA GLN A 48 -10.58 17.69 12.76
C GLN A 48 -11.09 18.65 11.67
N ARG A 49 -10.75 19.94 11.75
CA ARG A 49 -11.14 20.91 10.71
C ARG A 49 -10.49 20.64 9.35
N GLN A 50 -9.29 20.05 9.35
CA GLN A 50 -8.49 19.84 8.16
C GLN A 50 -7.60 18.60 8.31
N THR A 51 -7.26 17.99 7.17
CA THR A 51 -6.39 16.80 7.13
C THR A 51 -4.93 17.25 7.14
N THR A 52 -4.17 16.90 8.18
CA THR A 52 -2.84 17.48 8.47
C THR A 52 -1.83 16.43 8.90
N ILE A 53 -0.54 16.65 8.60
CA ILE A 53 0.57 15.84 9.12
C ILE A 53 1.42 16.75 10.01
N TRP A 54 1.78 16.24 11.18
CA TRP A 54 2.67 16.91 12.12
C TRP A 54 3.99 16.16 12.19
N PHE A 55 5.09 16.90 12.18
CA PHE A 55 6.46 16.40 12.32
C PHE A 55 7.34 17.53 12.88
N ASP A 56 8.54 17.20 13.33
CA ASP A 56 9.47 18.19 13.88
C ASP A 56 10.01 19.11 12.77
N VAL A 57 9.95 20.42 13.00
CA VAL A 57 10.41 21.47 12.06
C VAL A 57 11.88 21.32 11.68
N ALA A 58 12.71 20.71 12.53
CA ALA A 58 14.11 20.44 12.26
C ALA A 58 14.32 19.61 10.97
N TRP A 59 13.33 18.79 10.58
CA TRP A 59 13.40 18.01 9.34
C TRP A 59 13.29 18.88 8.07
N LEU A 60 12.72 20.09 8.14
CA LEU A 60 12.69 21.02 7.00
C LEU A 60 14.08 21.60 6.68
N GLN A 61 15.01 21.55 7.63
CA GLN A 61 16.40 22.00 7.44
C GLN A 61 17.27 20.94 6.75
N SER A 62 16.73 19.74 6.49
CA SER A 62 17.46 18.69 5.79
C SER A 62 17.57 19.00 4.29
N PRO A 63 18.77 18.91 3.70
CA PRO A 63 18.93 19.13 2.27
C PRO A 63 18.16 18.07 1.48
N VAL A 64 17.48 18.48 0.41
CA VAL A 64 16.83 17.55 -0.52
C VAL A 64 17.93 16.79 -1.26
N ARG A 65 18.00 15.47 -1.03
CA ARG A 65 19.04 14.59 -1.60
C ARG A 65 18.59 13.87 -2.88
N GLN A 66 17.45 14.25 -3.44
CA GLN A 66 16.85 13.61 -4.59
C GLN A 66 16.94 14.54 -5.81
N ASP A 67 17.28 13.98 -6.97
CA ASP A 67 17.32 14.69 -8.24
C ASP A 67 16.04 14.47 -9.08
N GLU A 68 15.94 15.17 -10.20
CA GLU A 68 14.76 15.10 -11.07
C GLU A 68 14.56 13.71 -11.69
N ALA A 69 15.64 12.97 -11.93
CA ALA A 69 15.58 11.60 -12.43
C ALA A 69 14.98 10.65 -11.38
N ALA A 70 15.39 10.79 -10.13
CA ALA A 70 14.85 10.05 -9.00
C ALA A 70 13.38 10.42 -8.75
N LEU A 71 12.98 11.67 -8.97
CA LEU A 71 11.58 12.10 -8.89
C LEU A 71 10.74 11.45 -9.98
N ARG A 72 11.21 11.43 -11.23
CA ARG A 72 10.52 10.77 -12.33
C ARG A 72 10.39 9.26 -12.10
N ALA A 73 11.42 8.61 -11.56
CA ALA A 73 11.35 7.20 -11.17
C ALA A 73 10.34 6.96 -10.03
N PHE A 74 10.33 7.82 -9.01
CA PHE A 74 9.37 7.75 -7.90
C PHE A 74 7.91 7.93 -8.37
N LEU A 75 7.68 8.86 -9.30
CA LEU A 75 6.35 9.15 -9.86
C LEU A 75 5.90 8.09 -10.88
N ALA A 76 6.82 7.56 -11.71
CA ALA A 76 6.53 6.47 -12.63
C ALA A 76 6.12 5.20 -11.89
N ASP A 77 6.69 4.96 -10.71
CA ASP A 77 6.38 3.82 -9.85
C ASP A 77 5.39 4.16 -8.72
N ALA A 78 4.63 5.25 -8.87
CA ALA A 78 3.71 5.76 -7.85
C ALA A 78 2.67 4.71 -7.40
N GLN A 79 2.24 3.78 -8.26
CA GLN A 79 1.36 2.68 -7.84
C GLN A 79 2.03 1.75 -6.81
N ALA A 80 3.33 1.48 -6.92
CA ALA A 80 4.09 0.67 -5.95
C ALA A 80 4.60 1.49 -4.75
N HIS A 81 4.96 2.75 -4.98
CA HIS A 81 5.56 3.67 -4.01
C HIS A 81 4.56 4.38 -3.10
N ILE A 82 3.26 4.29 -3.35
CA ILE A 82 2.23 4.95 -2.53
C ILE A 82 1.67 4.01 -1.45
N ILE A 83 1.75 2.70 -1.67
CA ILE A 83 0.90 1.74 -0.97
C ILE A 83 1.54 1.11 0.30
N MET A 84 2.84 0.84 0.36
CA MET A 84 3.46 0.22 1.56
C MET A 84 4.83 0.79 1.99
N PRO A 85 5.15 0.85 3.29
CA PRO A 85 6.43 1.37 3.78
C PRO A 85 7.58 0.52 3.23
N ARG A 86 8.62 1.16 2.67
CA ARG A 86 9.92 0.50 2.46
C ARG A 86 10.62 0.39 3.81
N ARG A 87 10.31 -0.66 4.59
CA ARG A 87 11.20 -1.13 5.67
C ARG A 87 12.27 -2.00 5.04
N GLY A 88 13.42 -1.39 4.72
CA GLY A 88 14.69 -2.05 4.38
C GLY A 88 14.65 -3.04 3.21
N ASN A 89 15.51 -2.84 2.21
CA ASN A 89 15.75 -3.85 1.17
C ASN A 89 16.27 -5.20 1.71
N ASP A 90 16.50 -5.35 3.02
CA ASP A 90 16.98 -6.57 3.67
C ASP A 90 15.87 -7.53 4.15
N THR A 91 14.61 -7.10 4.28
CA THR A 91 13.55 -7.99 4.77
C THR A 91 13.00 -8.89 3.67
N ILE A 92 12.60 -10.12 4.03
CA ILE A 92 12.05 -11.03 3.01
C ILE A 92 10.68 -10.52 2.53
N SER A 93 9.88 -9.89 3.41
CA SER A 93 8.60 -9.31 3.03
C SER A 93 8.76 -8.20 1.99
N ALA A 94 9.80 -7.37 2.10
CA ALA A 94 10.05 -6.32 1.11
C ALA A 94 10.44 -6.91 -0.26
N ARG A 95 11.30 -7.94 -0.27
CA ARG A 95 11.72 -8.62 -1.51
C ARG A 95 10.56 -9.32 -2.21
N VAL A 96 9.74 -10.07 -1.46
CA VAL A 96 8.54 -10.74 -1.98
C VAL A 96 7.54 -9.72 -2.51
N ARG A 97 7.28 -8.64 -1.76
CA ARG A 97 6.36 -7.57 -2.17
C ARG A 97 6.81 -6.90 -3.47
N ASN A 98 8.09 -6.56 -3.55
CA ASN A 98 8.66 -5.92 -4.73
C ASN A 98 8.54 -6.82 -5.98
N HIS A 99 8.87 -8.10 -5.83
CA HIS A 99 8.71 -9.07 -6.91
C HIS A 99 7.25 -9.20 -7.38
N LEU A 100 6.31 -9.36 -6.44
CA LEU A 100 4.89 -9.46 -6.77
C LEU A 100 4.35 -8.21 -7.48
N GLN A 101 4.81 -7.02 -7.10
CA GLN A 101 4.41 -5.77 -7.74
C GLN A 101 4.86 -5.68 -9.20
N HIS A 102 6.07 -6.16 -9.52
CA HIS A 102 6.61 -6.16 -10.88
C HIS A 102 6.03 -7.24 -11.78
N MET A 103 5.47 -8.30 -11.20
CA MET A 103 4.89 -9.43 -11.94
C MET A 103 3.38 -9.29 -12.17
N GLN A 104 2.84 -8.08 -12.04
CA GLN A 104 1.44 -7.81 -12.41
C GLN A 104 1.27 -7.85 -13.94
N PRO A 105 0.15 -8.38 -14.47
CA PRO A 105 -1.01 -8.95 -13.78
C PRO A 105 -0.91 -10.46 -13.50
N ALA A 106 0.26 -11.09 -13.66
CA ALA A 106 0.41 -12.54 -13.52
C ALA A 106 0.29 -13.03 -12.06
N TRP A 107 0.71 -12.23 -11.07
CA TRP A 107 0.59 -12.54 -9.64
C TRP A 107 1.07 -13.96 -9.29
N PRO A 108 2.39 -14.24 -9.34
CA PRO A 108 2.93 -15.58 -9.18
C PRO A 108 2.59 -16.23 -7.83
N ASP A 109 2.71 -17.54 -7.77
CA ASP A 109 2.60 -18.30 -6.53
C ASP A 109 3.92 -18.25 -5.73
N LEU A 110 3.91 -18.91 -4.57
CA LEU A 110 5.06 -18.94 -3.67
C LEU A 110 6.26 -19.66 -4.32
N ALA A 111 6.02 -20.73 -5.08
CA ALA A 111 7.08 -21.51 -5.72
C ALA A 111 7.83 -20.66 -6.74
N THR A 112 7.09 -20.05 -7.66
CA THR A 112 7.62 -19.16 -8.69
C THR A 112 8.34 -17.96 -8.07
N THR A 113 7.78 -17.39 -7.00
CA THR A 113 8.41 -16.25 -6.30
C THR A 113 9.69 -16.67 -5.58
N ALA A 114 9.73 -17.86 -4.96
CA ALA A 114 10.91 -18.36 -4.28
C ALA A 114 12.05 -18.63 -5.28
N ASP A 115 11.73 -19.24 -6.43
CA ASP A 115 12.67 -19.50 -7.51
C ASP A 115 13.27 -18.20 -8.06
N ALA A 116 12.42 -17.18 -8.30
CA ALA A 116 12.86 -15.86 -8.75
C ALA A 116 13.74 -15.12 -7.71
N LEU A 117 13.63 -15.48 -6.43
CA LEU A 117 14.47 -14.96 -5.36
C LEU A 117 15.71 -15.83 -5.08
N HIS A 118 15.94 -16.87 -5.88
CA HIS A 118 16.99 -17.89 -5.71
C HIS A 118 16.92 -18.57 -4.34
N MET A 119 15.71 -18.98 -3.93
CA MET A 119 15.44 -19.61 -2.64
C MET A 119 14.56 -20.86 -2.79
N SER A 120 14.71 -21.81 -1.88
CA SER A 120 13.69 -22.85 -1.69
C SER A 120 12.40 -22.26 -1.12
N THR A 121 11.24 -22.84 -1.41
CA THR A 121 9.92 -22.39 -0.92
C THR A 121 9.80 -22.27 0.60
N ALA A 122 10.50 -23.14 1.35
CA ALA A 122 10.51 -23.13 2.81
C ALA A 122 11.20 -21.87 3.39
N THR A 123 12.17 -21.31 2.68
CA THR A 123 12.96 -20.16 3.16
C THR A 123 12.13 -18.88 3.29
N PRO A 124 11.40 -18.41 2.28
CA PRO A 124 10.54 -17.26 2.41
C PRO A 124 9.37 -17.53 3.36
N GLN A 125 8.76 -18.72 3.39
CA GLN A 125 7.72 -19.06 4.37
C GLN A 125 8.20 -18.86 5.82
N ARG A 126 9.35 -19.44 6.17
CA ARG A 126 9.91 -19.33 7.53
C ARG A 126 10.26 -17.90 7.88
N ARG A 127 10.93 -17.18 6.97
CA ARG A 127 11.35 -15.78 7.22
C ARG A 127 10.15 -14.84 7.29
N LEU A 128 9.12 -15.05 6.47
CA LEU A 128 7.87 -14.28 6.54
C LEU A 128 7.17 -14.51 7.89
N ALA A 129 7.11 -15.76 8.37
CA ALA A 129 6.53 -16.06 9.67
C ALA A 129 7.28 -15.36 10.82
N LEU A 130 8.61 -15.29 10.76
CA LEU A 130 9.42 -14.51 11.72
C LEU A 130 9.12 -13.00 11.66
N GLU A 131 8.73 -12.49 10.49
CA GLU A 131 8.29 -11.11 10.29
C GLU A 131 6.79 -10.91 10.61
N GLY A 132 6.08 -11.94 11.06
CA GLY A 132 4.65 -11.88 11.36
C GLY A 132 3.74 -11.81 10.13
N ALA A 133 4.23 -12.23 8.97
CA ALA A 133 3.53 -12.19 7.69
C ALA A 133 3.42 -13.59 7.05
N SER A 134 2.52 -13.74 6.08
CA SER A 134 2.49 -14.90 5.18
C SER A 134 2.53 -14.44 3.72
N PHE A 135 2.93 -15.33 2.82
CA PHE A 135 2.95 -15.00 1.39
C PHE A 135 1.55 -14.59 0.90
N GLN A 136 0.52 -15.34 1.31
CA GLN A 136 -0.86 -15.05 0.95
C GLN A 136 -1.31 -13.70 1.52
N SER A 137 -0.98 -13.39 2.77
CA SER A 137 -1.36 -12.09 3.35
C SER A 137 -0.69 -10.93 2.61
N LEU A 138 0.59 -11.04 2.23
CA LEU A 138 1.27 -10.01 1.44
C LEU A 138 0.65 -9.82 0.06
N LYS A 139 0.32 -10.92 -0.62
CA LYS A 139 -0.33 -10.91 -1.93
C LYS A 139 -1.71 -10.27 -1.87
N ASP A 140 -2.50 -10.62 -0.86
CA ASP A 140 -3.84 -10.08 -0.64
C ASP A 140 -3.82 -8.60 -0.27
N GLU A 141 -2.88 -8.17 0.58
CA GLU A 141 -2.70 -6.76 0.90
C GLU A 141 -2.39 -5.92 -0.34
N LEU A 142 -1.45 -6.39 -1.19
CA LEU A 142 -1.11 -5.72 -2.44
C LEU A 142 -2.30 -5.62 -3.39
N ARG A 143 -3.04 -6.73 -3.57
CA ARG A 143 -4.24 -6.77 -4.43
C ARG A 143 -5.34 -5.87 -3.90
N ARG A 144 -5.60 -5.87 -2.59
CA ARG A 144 -6.57 -4.98 -1.95
C ARG A 144 -6.22 -3.53 -2.23
N ASP A 145 -4.98 -3.15 -1.98
CA ASP A 145 -4.59 -1.76 -2.05
C ASP A 145 -4.63 -1.25 -3.50
N MET A 146 -4.24 -2.09 -4.47
CA MET A 146 -4.41 -1.81 -5.90
C MET A 146 -5.89 -1.69 -6.28
N ALA A 147 -6.75 -2.58 -5.79
CA ALA A 147 -8.19 -2.55 -6.03
C ALA A 147 -8.81 -1.24 -5.51
N ILE A 148 -8.46 -0.81 -4.29
CA ILE A 148 -8.93 0.45 -3.71
C ILE A 148 -8.55 1.64 -4.62
N VAL A 149 -7.29 1.70 -5.06
CA VAL A 149 -6.80 2.76 -5.94
C VAL A 149 -7.59 2.78 -7.25
N ARG A 150 -7.71 1.64 -7.93
CA ARG A 150 -8.42 1.53 -9.21
C ARG A 150 -9.90 1.89 -9.07
N LEU A 151 -10.57 1.40 -8.01
CA LEU A 151 -11.97 1.73 -7.74
C LEU A 151 -12.20 3.23 -7.46
N SER A 152 -11.18 3.94 -6.96
CA SER A 152 -11.27 5.38 -6.66
C SER A 152 -10.99 6.28 -7.88
N MET A 153 -10.19 5.80 -8.84
CA MET A 153 -9.69 6.60 -9.96
C MET A 153 -10.38 6.30 -11.30
N SER A 154 -11.05 5.15 -11.45
CA SER A 154 -11.64 4.75 -12.72
C SER A 154 -13.03 4.12 -12.60
N SER A 155 -13.77 4.16 -13.70
CA SER A 155 -15.05 3.47 -13.89
C SER A 155 -14.89 2.08 -14.52
N VAL A 156 -13.67 1.51 -14.51
CA VAL A 156 -13.35 0.22 -15.15
C VAL A 156 -14.32 -0.88 -14.69
N PRO A 157 -14.82 -1.74 -15.60
CA PRO A 157 -15.67 -2.86 -15.22
C PRO A 157 -15.03 -3.75 -14.14
N LEU A 158 -15.83 -4.26 -13.20
CA LEU A 158 -15.30 -5.11 -12.12
C LEU A 158 -14.67 -6.40 -12.64
N ALA A 159 -15.08 -6.87 -13.83
CA ALA A 159 -14.50 -8.04 -14.48
C ALA A 159 -13.07 -7.79 -14.97
N GLU A 160 -12.82 -6.63 -15.58
CA GLU A 160 -11.49 -6.23 -16.04
C GLU A 160 -10.56 -5.98 -14.84
N LEU A 161 -11.06 -5.29 -13.81
CA LEU A 161 -10.31 -5.11 -12.56
C LEU A 161 -9.96 -6.44 -11.89
N ALA A 162 -10.84 -7.44 -11.96
CA ALA A 162 -10.56 -8.76 -11.42
C ALA A 162 -9.41 -9.45 -12.17
N GLN A 163 -9.38 -9.35 -13.51
CA GLN A 163 -8.30 -9.90 -14.33
C GLN A 163 -6.95 -9.22 -14.04
N ASP A 164 -6.91 -7.89 -13.94
CA ASP A 164 -5.70 -7.13 -13.60
C ASP A 164 -5.12 -7.54 -12.23
N LEU A 165 -6.00 -7.87 -11.29
CA LEU A 165 -5.64 -8.32 -9.95
C LEU A 165 -5.34 -9.82 -9.89
N GLY A 166 -5.39 -10.53 -11.03
CA GLY A 166 -5.10 -11.96 -11.14
C GLY A 166 -6.14 -12.85 -10.47
N PHE A 167 -7.41 -12.47 -10.54
CA PHE A 167 -8.55 -13.31 -10.17
C PHE A 167 -9.12 -14.03 -11.40
N THR A 168 -9.66 -15.23 -11.16
CA THR A 168 -10.30 -16.06 -12.20
C THR A 168 -11.56 -15.40 -12.76
N ASP A 169 -12.31 -14.70 -11.90
CA ASP A 169 -13.55 -14.04 -12.27
C ASP A 169 -13.89 -12.89 -11.31
N SER A 170 -14.89 -12.10 -11.70
CA SER A 170 -15.35 -10.96 -10.90
C SER A 170 -15.97 -11.36 -9.55
N ALA A 171 -16.53 -12.55 -9.41
CA ALA A 171 -17.16 -13.01 -8.17
C ALA A 171 -16.10 -13.41 -7.12
N ALA A 172 -14.99 -14.02 -7.55
CA ALA A 172 -13.82 -14.30 -6.72
C ALA A 172 -13.19 -13.00 -6.21
N PHE A 173 -13.01 -12.01 -7.09
CA PHE A 173 -12.56 -10.67 -6.69
C PHE A 173 -13.51 -10.01 -5.69
N GLN A 174 -14.82 -10.00 -5.95
CA GLN A 174 -15.79 -9.36 -5.05
C GLN A 174 -15.81 -10.01 -3.66
N ARG A 175 -15.74 -11.34 -3.57
CA ARG A 175 -15.64 -12.06 -2.29
C ARG A 175 -14.37 -11.73 -1.54
N ALA A 176 -13.22 -11.75 -2.22
CA ALA A 176 -11.93 -11.41 -1.64
C ALA A 176 -11.92 -9.94 -1.16
N PHE A 177 -12.36 -9.00 -2.00
CA PHE A 177 -12.44 -7.59 -1.67
C PHE A 177 -13.36 -7.33 -0.47
N LYS A 178 -14.52 -7.98 -0.40
CA LYS A 178 -15.41 -7.90 0.77
C LYS A 178 -14.77 -8.46 2.03
N SER A 179 -14.06 -9.58 1.93
CA SER A 179 -13.29 -10.15 3.06
C SER A 179 -12.23 -9.17 3.56
N TRP A 180 -11.52 -8.48 2.66
CA TRP A 180 -10.44 -7.58 3.02
C TRP A 180 -10.88 -6.19 3.50
N THR A 181 -12.03 -5.70 3.04
CA THR A 181 -12.49 -4.31 3.26
C THR A 181 -13.81 -4.19 4.03
N GLY A 182 -14.50 -5.31 4.26
CA GLY A 182 -15.84 -5.36 4.88
C GLY A 182 -16.99 -4.96 3.93
N SER A 183 -16.70 -4.38 2.76
CA SER A 183 -17.70 -3.85 1.83
C SER A 183 -17.49 -4.38 0.41
N ALA A 184 -18.57 -4.48 -0.37
CA ALA A 184 -18.47 -4.88 -1.77
C ALA A 184 -17.83 -3.76 -2.63
N PRO A 185 -17.06 -4.09 -3.69
CA PRO A 185 -16.41 -3.11 -4.56
C PRO A 185 -17.35 -2.06 -5.13
N GLY A 186 -18.57 -2.46 -5.51
CA GLY A 186 -19.59 -1.56 -6.07
C GLY A 186 -20.11 -0.53 -5.07
N VAL A 187 -20.18 -0.87 -3.78
CA VAL A 187 -20.52 0.07 -2.70
C VAL A 187 -19.37 1.04 -2.51
N TYR A 188 -18.14 0.52 -2.50
CA TYR A 188 -16.91 1.32 -2.39
C TYR A 188 -16.79 2.36 -3.52
N ARG A 189 -17.22 2.01 -4.74
CA ARG A 189 -17.26 2.91 -5.90
C ARG A 189 -18.32 4.01 -5.78
N ARG A 190 -19.48 3.69 -5.19
CA ARG A 190 -20.60 4.64 -5.02
C ARG A 190 -20.46 5.56 -3.82
N GLY A 191 -19.56 5.26 -2.87
CA GLY A 191 -19.27 6.08 -1.69
C GLY A 191 -18.58 7.43 -1.97
N LYS A 192 -18.51 7.89 -3.23
CA LYS A 192 -18.23 9.29 -3.54
C LYS A 192 -19.49 10.10 -3.17
N PRO A 193 -19.43 11.05 -2.21
CA PRO A 193 -20.42 12.11 -2.21
C PRO A 193 -20.31 12.81 -3.55
N SER A 194 -21.46 13.03 -4.20
CA SER A 194 -21.55 13.91 -5.38
C SER A 194 -21.16 15.32 -5.00
#